data_AF-L5NGP7-F1
#
_entry.id   AF-L5NGP7-F1
#
_cell.length_a   1.000
_cell.length_b   1.000
_cell.length_c   1.000
_cell.angle_alpha   90.00
_cell.angle_beta   90.00
_cell.angle_gamma   90.00
#
_symmetry.space_group_name_H-M   'P 1'
#
loop_
_entity.id
_entity.type
_entity.pdbx_description
1 polymer ?
#
loop_
_entity_poly.entity_id
_entity_poly.type
_entity_poly.pdbx_seq_one_letter_code
_entity_poly.pdbx_strand_id
1 'polypeptide(L)'
;MNVDDLRSVLRTERQKDSLQHLRESFYEDVAEFIAEQKATRERKAEQLGTHYSPEIRRLTDEIETAEEVVTSIYERRVGKVVKAASFAAAGMTSETDGLTREEKRLFDDLVARIEENRGTVLSALEDVSAADSPRGDVAATDVTTAEPDAPGDSGPAIPPDDPDPETAPTGPGTDASAPEAVT
;
A
#
# COMPACT_ATOMS: atom_id res chain seq x y z
N MET A 1 17.69 -12.27 14.13
CA MET A 1 16.82 -12.48 12.96
C MET A 1 16.78 -13.97 12.68
N ASN A 2 15.60 -14.56 12.53
CA ASN A 2 15.40 -15.94 12.10
C ASN A 2 14.04 -16.08 11.39
N VAL A 3 13.70 -17.27 10.91
CA VAL A 3 12.44 -17.52 10.19
C VAL A 3 11.20 -17.30 11.06
N ASP A 4 11.26 -17.60 12.36
CA ASP A 4 10.12 -17.39 13.26
C ASP A 4 9.89 -15.90 13.57
N ASP A 5 10.96 -15.11 13.67
CA ASP A 5 10.89 -13.64 13.74
C ASP A 5 10.19 -13.09 12.48
N LEU A 6 10.59 -13.55 11.29
CA LEU A 6 9.96 -13.19 10.02
C LEU A 6 8.47 -13.57 9.97
N ARG A 7 8.12 -14.78 10.39
CA ARG A 7 6.72 -15.24 10.45
C ARG A 7 5.89 -14.41 11.43
N SER A 8 6.49 -13.98 12.54
CA SER A 8 5.85 -13.08 13.51
C SER A 8 5.54 -11.72 12.87
N VAL A 9 6.52 -11.13 12.19
CA VAL A 9 6.32 -9.88 11.42
C VAL A 9 5.23 -10.05 10.38
N LEU A 10 5.28 -11.11 9.56
CA LEU A 10 4.25 -11.38 8.55
C LEU A 10 2.85 -11.51 9.16
N ARG A 11 2.71 -12.18 10.31
CA ARG A 11 1.43 -12.30 11.01
C ARG A 11 0.89 -10.93 11.41
N THR A 12 1.71 -10.07 11.97
CA THR A 12 1.29 -8.73 12.36
C THR A 12 0.97 -7.85 11.16
N GLU A 13 1.74 -7.95 10.07
CA GLU A 13 1.47 -7.24 8.81
C GLU A 13 0.14 -7.64 8.18
N ARG A 14 -0.28 -8.90 8.35
CA ARG A 14 -1.59 -9.39 7.91
C ARG A 14 -2.76 -8.85 8.71
N GLN A 15 -2.54 -8.52 9.98
CA GLN A 15 -3.61 -8.15 10.91
C GLN A 15 -3.85 -6.64 10.97
N LYS A 16 -2.80 -5.83 10.77
CA LYS A 16 -2.90 -4.38 10.79
C LYS A 16 -3.18 -3.81 9.40
N ASP A 17 -4.09 -2.86 9.30
CA ASP A 17 -4.28 -2.07 8.07
C ASP A 17 -3.17 -1.02 7.91
N SER A 18 -2.63 -0.51 9.03
CA SER A 18 -1.45 0.37 9.04
C SER A 18 -0.14 -0.41 8.99
N LEU A 19 0.95 0.29 8.68
CA LEU A 19 2.30 -0.26 8.73
C LEU A 19 2.66 -0.60 10.18
N GLN A 20 3.20 -1.79 10.41
CA GLN A 20 3.88 -2.03 11.68
C GLN A 20 5.17 -1.21 11.71
N HIS A 21 5.53 -0.73 12.91
CA HIS A 21 6.85 -0.20 13.16
C HIS A 21 7.94 -1.27 12.99
N LEU A 22 8.64 -1.21 11.86
CA LEU A 22 9.88 -1.95 11.60
C LEU A 22 11.06 -0.99 11.72
N ARG A 23 12.24 -1.55 12.01
CA ARG A 23 13.48 -0.77 12.01
C ARG A 23 13.84 -0.39 10.58
N GLU A 24 14.52 0.74 10.41
CA GLU A 24 14.96 1.20 9.09
C GLU A 24 15.84 0.18 8.35
N SER A 25 16.64 -0.60 9.08
CA SER A 25 17.54 -1.62 8.56
C SER A 25 16.87 -2.97 8.31
N PHE A 26 15.56 -3.12 8.48
CA PHE A 26 14.90 -4.44 8.47
C PHE A 26 15.27 -5.28 7.24
N TYR A 27 15.19 -4.72 6.03
CA TYR A 27 15.54 -5.47 4.81
C TYR A 27 17.03 -5.80 4.70
N GLU A 28 17.90 -4.94 5.24
CA GLU A 28 19.34 -5.17 5.35
C GLU A 28 19.63 -6.34 6.31
N ASP A 29 19.02 -6.33 7.50
CA ASP A 29 19.13 -7.40 8.50
C ASP A 29 18.64 -8.76 7.93
N VAL A 30 17.58 -8.75 7.10
CA VAL A 30 17.07 -9.97 6.44
C VAL A 30 18.05 -10.47 5.38
N ALA A 31 18.61 -9.57 4.58
CA ALA A 31 19.57 -9.92 3.55
C ALA A 31 20.84 -10.53 4.16
N GLU A 32 21.34 -9.95 5.27
CA GLU A 32 22.47 -10.50 6.02
C GLU A 32 22.16 -11.90 6.56
N PHE A 33 20.99 -12.09 7.18
CA PHE A 33 20.56 -13.40 7.67
C PHE A 33 20.52 -14.47 6.56
N ILE A 34 19.92 -14.16 5.41
CA ILE A 34 19.84 -15.11 4.28
C ILE A 34 21.24 -15.42 3.74
N ALA A 35 22.12 -14.42 3.64
CA ALA A 35 23.49 -14.61 3.19
C ALA A 35 24.29 -15.50 4.15
N GLU A 36 24.17 -15.28 5.45
CA GLU A 36 24.83 -16.10 6.48
C GLU A 36 24.33 -17.56 6.44
N GLN A 37 23.02 -17.77 6.28
CA GLN A 37 22.44 -19.11 6.16
C GLN A 37 22.94 -19.83 4.90
N LYS A 38 23.00 -19.15 3.75
CA LYS A 38 23.56 -19.70 2.50
C LYS A 38 25.04 -20.08 2.66
N ALA A 39 25.84 -19.21 3.29
CA ALA A 39 27.25 -19.49 3.57
C ALA A 39 27.42 -20.66 4.55
N THR A 40 26.54 -20.77 5.54
CA THR A 40 26.54 -21.89 6.50
C THR A 40 26.19 -23.21 5.84
N ARG A 41 25.19 -23.22 4.96
CA ARG A 41 24.86 -24.40 4.14
C ARG A 41 26.05 -24.85 3.29
N GLU A 42 26.74 -23.93 2.64
CA GLU A 42 27.90 -24.26 1.79
C GLU A 42 29.04 -24.89 2.61
N ARG A 43 29.44 -24.24 3.71
CA ARG A 43 30.48 -24.77 4.62
C ARG A 43 30.14 -26.17 5.15
N LYS A 44 28.87 -26.44 5.44
CA LYS A 44 28.43 -27.77 5.91
C LYS A 44 28.44 -28.80 4.78
N ALA A 45 28.08 -28.41 3.56
CA ALA A 45 28.10 -29.31 2.42
C ALA A 45 29.54 -29.75 2.10
N GLU A 46 30.49 -28.81 2.15
CA GLU A 46 31.92 -29.07 2.02
C GLU A 46 32.43 -30.02 3.12
N GLN A 47 32.07 -29.76 4.38
CA GLN A 47 32.49 -30.60 5.52
C GLN A 47 31.95 -32.03 5.45
N LEU A 48 30.71 -32.20 4.98
CA LEU A 48 30.07 -33.52 4.85
C LEU A 48 30.40 -34.21 3.52
N GLY A 49 30.95 -33.50 2.54
CA GLY A 49 31.16 -33.99 1.17
C GLY A 49 29.86 -34.34 0.44
N THR A 50 28.73 -33.76 0.84
CA THR A 50 27.41 -34.04 0.23
C THR A 50 26.43 -32.88 0.41
N HIS A 51 25.65 -32.61 -0.65
CA HIS A 51 24.55 -31.65 -0.62
C HIS A 51 23.21 -32.26 -0.20
N TYR A 52 23.16 -33.58 0.05
CA TYR A 52 21.90 -34.30 0.24
C TYR A 52 21.63 -34.73 1.69
N SER A 53 22.49 -34.33 2.63
CA SER A 53 22.30 -34.67 4.05
C SER A 53 21.00 -34.06 4.60
N PRO A 54 20.36 -34.69 5.61
CA PRO A 54 19.16 -34.14 6.23
C PRO A 54 19.36 -32.72 6.78
N GLU A 55 20.58 -32.41 7.23
CA GLU A 55 20.92 -31.08 7.75
C GLU A 55 21.00 -30.02 6.65
N ILE A 56 21.60 -30.34 5.50
CA ILE A 56 21.65 -29.43 4.35
C ILE A 56 20.26 -29.18 3.79
N ARG A 57 19.41 -30.21 3.71
CA ARG A 57 18.01 -30.06 3.28
C ARG A 57 17.26 -29.10 4.20
N ARG A 58 17.36 -29.28 5.52
CA ARG A 58 16.73 -28.36 6.49
C ARG A 58 17.18 -26.91 6.31
N LEU A 59 18.48 -26.67 6.10
CA LEU A 59 19.00 -25.32 5.84
C LEU A 59 18.47 -24.74 4.53
N THR A 60 18.39 -25.56 3.47
CA THR A 60 17.78 -25.15 2.21
C THR A 60 16.32 -24.76 2.39
N ASP A 61 15.52 -25.63 3.02
CA ASP A 61 14.10 -25.39 3.28
C ASP A 61 13.89 -24.11 4.13
N GLU A 62 14.77 -23.88 5.12
CA GLU A 62 14.71 -22.69 5.97
C GLU A 62 15.05 -21.40 5.19
N ILE A 63 16.05 -21.44 4.31
CA ILE A 63 16.40 -20.32 3.42
C ILE A 63 15.25 -20.00 2.47
N GLU A 64 14.69 -21.02 1.81
CA GLU A 64 13.56 -20.85 0.89
C GLU A 64 12.35 -20.27 1.61
N THR A 65 12.04 -20.79 2.81
CA THR A 65 10.95 -20.25 3.63
C THR A 65 11.22 -18.79 4.03
N ALA A 66 12.46 -18.42 4.38
CA ALA A 66 12.80 -17.05 4.71
C ALA A 66 12.56 -16.10 3.53
N GLU A 67 12.99 -16.50 2.32
CA GLU A 67 12.81 -15.76 1.07
C GLU A 67 11.33 -15.55 0.71
N GLU A 68 10.51 -16.60 0.84
CA GLU A 68 9.07 -16.52 0.60
C GLU A 68 8.37 -15.59 1.60
N VAL A 69 8.73 -15.70 2.89
CA VAL A 69 8.13 -14.90 3.95
C VAL A 69 8.50 -13.43 3.80
N VAL A 70 9.77 -13.08 3.52
CA VAL A 70 10.16 -11.67 3.31
C VAL A 70 9.51 -11.08 2.06
N THR A 71 9.37 -11.86 0.99
CA THR A 71 8.64 -11.44 -0.22
C THR A 71 7.18 -11.12 0.13
N SER A 72 6.53 -12.01 0.87
CA SER A 72 5.15 -11.81 1.33
C SER A 72 4.99 -10.59 2.25
N ILE A 73 5.99 -10.29 3.09
CA ILE A 73 6.02 -9.09 3.92
C ILE A 73 6.10 -7.85 3.03
N TYR A 74 7.03 -7.83 2.06
CA TYR A 74 7.20 -6.72 1.13
C TYR A 74 5.93 -6.43 0.33
N GLU A 75 5.29 -7.45 -0.25
CA GLU A 75 4.05 -7.28 -1.04
C GLU A 75 2.90 -6.67 -0.23
N ARG A 76 2.80 -7.02 1.05
CA ARG A 76 1.78 -6.43 1.94
C ARG A 76 2.10 -4.99 2.28
N ARG A 77 3.36 -4.70 2.60
CA ARG A 77 3.78 -3.37 3.02
C ARG A 77 3.78 -2.40 1.85
N VAL A 78 4.19 -2.79 0.65
CA VAL A 78 4.18 -1.91 -0.53
C VAL A 78 2.78 -1.41 -0.86
N GLY A 79 1.74 -2.24 -0.70
CA GLY A 79 0.35 -1.80 -0.87
C GLY A 79 -0.03 -0.67 0.10
N LYS A 80 0.41 -0.76 1.36
CA LYS A 80 0.20 0.28 2.38
C LYS A 80 1.01 1.54 2.08
N VAL A 81 2.25 1.40 1.61
CA VAL A 81 3.11 2.51 1.18
C VAL A 81 2.46 3.28 0.04
N VAL A 82 1.94 2.58 -0.98
CA VAL A 82 1.26 3.21 -2.12
C VAL A 82 -0.03 3.94 -1.68
N LYS A 83 -0.82 3.32 -0.80
CA LYS A 83 -2.02 3.96 -0.20
C LYS A 83 -1.64 5.23 0.56
N ALA A 84 -0.61 5.16 1.40
CA ALA A 84 -0.10 6.28 2.18
C ALA A 84 0.41 7.42 1.28
N ALA A 85 1.16 7.11 0.21
CA ALA A 85 1.66 8.09 -0.75
C ALA A 85 0.51 8.79 -1.49
N SER A 86 -0.54 8.04 -1.84
CA SER A 86 -1.72 8.58 -2.53
C SER A 86 -2.47 9.59 -1.66
N PHE A 87 -2.60 9.33 -0.35
CA PHE A 87 -3.17 10.28 0.59
C PHE A 87 -2.28 11.51 0.80
N ALA A 88 -0.97 11.32 0.95
CA ALA A 88 -0.02 12.41 1.12
C ALA A 88 -0.03 13.37 -0.07
N ALA A 89 0.01 12.86 -1.31
CA ALA A 89 -0.06 13.66 -2.53
C ALA A 89 -1.42 14.38 -2.72
N ALA A 90 -2.47 13.90 -2.04
CA ALA A 90 -3.76 14.59 -1.98
C ALA A 90 -3.82 15.67 -0.88
N GLY A 91 -2.73 15.91 -0.16
CA GLY A 91 -2.65 16.86 0.96
C GLY A 91 -3.29 16.35 2.25
N MET A 92 -3.54 15.04 2.34
CA MET A 92 -4.11 14.41 3.54
C MET A 92 -3.00 13.94 4.49
N THR A 93 -3.32 13.84 5.78
CA THR A 93 -2.42 13.24 6.77
C THR A 93 -2.12 11.79 6.39
N SER A 94 -0.85 11.40 6.44
CA SER A 94 -0.39 10.05 6.07
C SER A 94 0.51 9.47 7.17
N GLU A 95 0.25 8.22 7.55
CA GLU A 95 1.05 7.50 8.54
C GLU A 95 2.32 6.94 7.86
N THR A 96 3.45 7.60 8.11
CA THR A 96 4.78 7.20 7.59
C THR A 96 5.67 6.57 8.67
N ASP A 97 5.16 6.46 9.89
CA ASP A 97 5.88 5.83 10.99
C ASP A 97 6.10 4.33 10.71
N GLY A 98 7.35 3.88 10.87
CA GLY A 98 7.69 2.47 10.68
C GLY A 98 8.06 2.07 9.26
N LEU A 99 8.23 3.03 8.35
CA LEU A 99 8.86 2.79 7.04
C LEU A 99 10.32 2.37 7.22
N THR A 100 10.72 1.36 6.45
CA THR A 100 12.14 1.04 6.24
C THR A 100 12.80 2.10 5.37
N ARG A 101 14.13 2.06 5.27
CA ARG A 101 14.88 3.02 4.44
C ARG A 101 14.48 2.94 2.96
N GLU A 102 14.30 1.73 2.45
CA GLU A 102 13.87 1.45 1.08
C GLU A 102 12.45 1.95 0.83
N GLU A 103 11.53 1.67 1.75
CA GLU A 103 10.12 2.08 1.63
C GLU A 103 9.95 3.59 1.76
N LYS A 104 10.76 4.27 2.58
CA LYS A 104 10.73 5.73 2.69
C LYS A 104 11.11 6.39 1.38
N ARG A 105 12.16 5.90 0.70
CA ARG A 105 12.54 6.39 -0.63
C ARG A 105 11.43 6.15 -1.64
N LEU A 106 10.84 4.95 -1.65
CA LEU A 106 9.71 4.63 -2.51
C LEU A 106 8.51 5.55 -2.25
N PHE A 107 8.18 5.80 -0.99
CA PHE A 107 7.10 6.71 -0.59
C PHE A 107 7.34 8.13 -1.15
N ASP A 108 8.52 8.69 -0.90
CA ASP A 108 8.88 10.05 -1.35
C ASP A 108 8.80 10.16 -2.90
N ASP A 109 9.31 9.16 -3.60
CA ASP A 109 9.26 9.09 -5.08
C ASP A 109 7.82 9.01 -5.60
N LEU A 110 6.97 8.20 -4.96
CA LEU A 110 5.56 8.05 -5.35
C LEU A 110 4.79 9.35 -5.12
N VAL A 111 4.97 10.02 -3.98
CA VAL A 111 4.31 11.31 -3.69
C VAL A 111 4.69 12.35 -4.75
N ALA A 112 5.99 12.53 -5.00
CA ALA A 112 6.47 13.49 -5.99
C ALA A 112 5.90 13.21 -7.38
N ARG A 113 5.84 11.93 -7.79
CA ARG A 113 5.32 11.56 -9.11
C ARG A 113 3.81 11.77 -9.25
N ILE A 114 3.03 11.54 -8.19
CA ILE A 114 1.59 11.78 -8.18
C ILE A 114 1.31 13.29 -8.26
N GLU A 115 2.04 14.11 -7.49
CA GLU A 115 1.90 15.57 -7.51
C GLU A 115 2.26 16.18 -8.87
N GLU A 116 3.36 15.74 -9.48
CA GLU A 116 3.78 16.14 -10.83
C GLU A 116 2.70 15.79 -11.87
N ASN A 117 2.16 14.57 -11.80
CA ASN A 117 1.09 14.14 -12.70
C ASN A 117 -0.17 15.01 -12.52
N ARG A 118 -0.58 15.26 -11.27
CA ARG A 118 -1.73 16.11 -10.96
C ARG A 118 -1.54 17.52 -11.51
N GLY A 119 -0.38 18.14 -11.31
CA GLY A 119 -0.08 19.46 -11.85
C GLY A 119 -0.17 19.50 -13.38
N THR A 120 0.38 18.48 -14.05
CA THR A 120 0.31 18.34 -15.52
C THR A 120 -1.14 18.25 -16.01
N VAL A 121 -1.96 17.42 -15.37
CA VAL A 121 -3.37 17.23 -15.74
C VAL A 121 -4.17 18.52 -15.52
N LEU A 122 -4.00 19.19 -14.39
CA LEU A 122 -4.73 20.42 -14.09
C LEU A 122 -4.32 21.58 -15.01
N SER A 123 -3.03 21.75 -15.28
CA SER A 123 -2.55 22.76 -16.23
C SER A 123 -3.15 22.57 -17.63
N ALA A 124 -3.26 21.32 -18.10
CA ALA A 124 -3.88 21.03 -19.39
C ALA A 124 -5.37 21.41 -19.43
N LEU A 125 -6.10 21.28 -18.31
CA LEU A 125 -7.51 21.68 -18.22
C LEU A 125 -7.67 23.20 -18.17
N GLU A 126 -6.73 23.89 -17.51
CA GLU A 126 -6.67 25.36 -17.50
C GLU A 126 -6.41 25.93 -18.89
N ASP A 127 -5.48 25.34 -19.65
CA ASP A 127 -5.18 25.74 -21.03
C ASP A 127 -6.41 25.58 -21.95
N VAL A 128 -7.17 24.49 -21.78
CA VAL A 128 -8.42 24.25 -22.52
C VAL A 128 -9.47 25.31 -22.16
N SER A 129 -9.63 25.64 -20.87
CA SER A 129 -10.58 26.66 -20.41
C SER A 129 -10.20 28.06 -20.90
N ALA A 130 -8.90 28.37 -20.97
CA ALA A 130 -8.40 29.63 -21.51
C ALA A 130 -8.59 29.73 -23.03
N ALA A 131 -8.53 28.63 -23.76
CA ALA A 131 -8.78 28.58 -25.20
C ALA A 131 -10.27 28.72 -25.56
N ASP A 132 -11.18 28.29 -24.68
CA ASP A 132 -12.64 28.40 -24.84
C ASP A 132 -13.19 29.76 -24.38
N SER A 133 -12.37 30.57 -23.69
CA SER A 133 -12.74 31.95 -23.35
C SER A 133 -12.84 32.80 -24.62
N PRO A 134 -13.99 33.46 -24.90
CA PRO A 134 -14.14 34.24 -26.12
C PRO A 134 -13.14 35.40 -26.09
N ARG A 135 -12.20 35.41 -27.03
CA ARG A 135 -11.38 36.59 -27.31
C ARG A 135 -12.33 37.71 -27.68
N GLY A 136 -12.49 38.68 -26.78
CA GLY A 136 -13.37 39.82 -26.96
C GLY A 136 -12.98 40.61 -28.21
N ASP A 137 -13.79 40.51 -29.26
CA ASP A 137 -13.86 41.54 -30.27
C ASP A 137 -14.61 42.73 -29.66
N VAL A 138 -13.89 43.81 -29.45
CA VAL A 138 -14.45 45.10 -29.07
C VAL A 138 -15.16 45.71 -30.28
N ALA A 139 -16.49 45.72 -30.25
CA ALA A 139 -17.28 46.71 -30.97
C ALA A 139 -18.42 47.17 -30.07
N ALA A 140 -18.14 48.21 -29.28
CA ALA A 140 -19.14 48.94 -28.53
C ALA A 140 -20.18 49.51 -29.51
N THR A 141 -21.43 49.05 -29.41
CA THR A 141 -22.58 49.87 -29.78
C THR A 141 -23.62 49.76 -28.67
N ASP A 142 -23.83 50.90 -28.06
CA ASP A 142 -24.72 51.26 -26.97
C ASP A 142 -26.20 51.05 -27.35
N VAL A 143 -26.97 50.26 -26.56
CA VAL A 143 -28.41 50.47 -26.37
C VAL A 143 -28.81 50.05 -24.95
N THR A 144 -29.53 50.96 -24.31
CA THR A 144 -29.83 51.01 -22.87
C THR A 144 -31.01 50.13 -22.42
N THR A 145 -30.87 49.58 -21.21
CA THR A 145 -31.81 49.42 -20.08
C THR A 145 -33.15 48.68 -20.22
N ALA A 146 -33.28 47.57 -19.48
CA ALA A 146 -34.35 47.36 -18.48
C ALA A 146 -34.01 46.20 -17.51
N GLU A 147 -34.00 46.50 -16.20
CA GLU A 147 -34.05 45.59 -15.04
C GLU A 147 -35.24 46.08 -14.17
N PRO A 148 -35.72 45.36 -13.13
CA PRO A 148 -35.39 44.00 -12.68
C PRO A 148 -36.64 43.16 -12.30
N ASP A 149 -36.46 41.85 -12.08
CA ASP A 149 -37.17 41.15 -11.00
C ASP A 149 -36.47 39.82 -10.65
N ALA A 150 -36.21 39.64 -9.36
CA ALA A 150 -35.73 38.42 -8.69
C ALA A 150 -36.62 38.23 -7.43
N PRO A 151 -36.63 37.09 -6.71
CA PRO A 151 -35.78 35.90 -6.83
C PRO A 151 -36.56 34.56 -6.82
N GLY A 152 -35.91 33.48 -7.26
CA GLY A 152 -36.43 32.11 -7.18
C GLY A 152 -35.33 31.13 -6.83
N ASP A 153 -35.08 30.99 -5.54
CA ASP A 153 -34.22 30.00 -4.89
C ASP A 153 -34.72 28.57 -5.17
N SER A 154 -33.86 27.73 -5.73
CA SER A 154 -33.99 26.26 -5.73
C SER A 154 -32.64 25.66 -6.14
N GLY A 155 -31.78 25.41 -5.14
CA GLY A 155 -30.58 24.59 -5.32
C GLY A 155 -30.95 23.15 -5.73
N PRO A 156 -30.04 22.41 -6.39
CA PRO A 156 -30.26 20.99 -6.67
C PRO A 156 -30.20 20.20 -5.35
N ALA A 157 -31.30 19.51 -5.02
CA ALA A 157 -31.32 18.53 -3.94
C ALA A 157 -30.45 17.32 -4.33
N ILE A 158 -29.32 17.16 -3.68
CA ILE A 158 -28.52 15.93 -3.72
C ILE A 158 -29.26 14.91 -2.82
N PRO A 159 -29.73 13.77 -3.35
CA PRO A 159 -30.27 12.71 -2.51
C PRO A 159 -29.13 12.10 -1.67
N PRO A 160 -29.37 11.72 -0.40
CA PRO A 160 -28.37 11.00 0.38
C PRO A 160 -28.07 9.65 -0.28
N ASP A 161 -26.78 9.32 -0.41
CA ASP A 161 -26.30 7.99 -0.78
C ASP A 161 -26.85 6.98 0.24
N ASP A 162 -27.63 6.01 -0.24
CA ASP A 162 -27.94 4.81 0.54
C ASP A 162 -26.64 4.01 0.74
N PRO A 163 -26.30 3.57 1.96
CA PRO A 163 -25.15 2.72 2.16
C PRO A 163 -25.38 1.36 1.49
N ASP A 164 -24.46 1.00 0.58
CA ASP A 164 -24.36 -0.31 -0.06
C ASP A 164 -24.40 -1.44 1.00
N PRO A 165 -25.37 -2.38 0.95
CA PRO A 165 -25.50 -3.43 1.94
C PRO A 165 -24.59 -4.61 1.59
N GLU A 166 -23.29 -4.39 1.44
CA GLU A 166 -22.35 -5.49 1.25
C GLU A 166 -21.02 -5.25 1.96
N THR A 167 -21.06 -5.10 3.29
CA THR A 167 -20.03 -5.65 4.18
C THR A 167 -20.45 -5.57 5.64
N ALA A 168 -21.02 -6.65 6.15
CA ALA A 168 -21.03 -6.96 7.58
C ALA A 168 -21.19 -8.49 7.78
N PRO A 169 -20.76 -9.05 8.92
CA PRO A 169 -19.70 -10.05 8.96
C PRO A 169 -20.22 -11.45 9.33
N THR A 170 -19.63 -12.51 8.76
CA THR A 170 -19.78 -13.87 9.29
C THR A 170 -18.92 -14.01 10.56
N GLY A 171 -19.51 -13.66 11.70
CA GLY A 171 -19.05 -14.09 13.01
C GLY A 171 -19.29 -15.59 13.25
N PRO A 172 -18.56 -16.20 14.21
CA PRO A 172 -18.38 -17.64 14.29
C PRO A 172 -19.54 -18.35 14.99
N GLY A 173 -20.02 -19.45 14.39
CA GLY A 173 -20.95 -20.40 15.01
C GLY A 173 -20.27 -21.76 15.16
N THR A 174 -20.13 -22.18 16.41
CA THR A 174 -19.47 -23.41 16.90
C THR A 174 -20.29 -24.68 16.69
N ASP A 175 -19.55 -25.74 16.32
CA ASP A 175 -19.60 -27.14 16.82
C ASP A 175 -20.74 -28.09 16.43
N ALA A 176 -20.38 -29.26 15.83
CA ALA A 176 -20.76 -30.61 16.29
C ALA A 176 -20.59 -31.71 15.19
N SER A 177 -19.60 -32.61 15.35
CA SER A 177 -19.63 -34.09 15.08
C SER A 177 -18.19 -34.64 14.95
N ALA A 178 -17.59 -35.23 16.01
CA ALA A 178 -17.62 -36.67 16.42
C ALA A 178 -16.51 -37.54 15.76
N PRO A 179 -16.08 -38.73 16.26
CA PRO A 179 -16.14 -39.37 17.60
C PRO A 179 -14.79 -40.04 18.06
N GLU A 180 -14.89 -40.87 19.11
CA GLU A 180 -14.04 -42.02 19.53
C GLU A 180 -13.00 -41.84 20.66
N ALA A 181 -13.37 -42.33 21.84
CA ALA A 181 -12.47 -42.79 22.88
C ALA A 181 -12.54 -44.33 22.96
N VAL A 182 -11.38 -44.97 22.78
CA VAL A 182 -11.12 -46.37 23.10
C VAL A 182 -10.55 -46.42 24.52
N THR A 183 -11.30 -46.95 25.48
CA THR A 183 -10.88 -48.02 26.42
C THR A 183 -12.03 -48.41 27.34
#